data_AF-A0A150MUL9-F1
#
_entry.id   AF-A0A150MUL9-F1
#
_cell.length_a   1.000
_cell.length_b   1.000
_cell.length_c   1.000
_cell.angle_alpha   90.00
_cell.angle_beta   90.00
_cell.angle_gamma   90.00
#
_symmetry.space_group_name_H-M   'P 1'
#
loop_
_entity.id
_entity.type
_entity.pdbx_description
1 polymer ?
#
loop_
_entity_poly.entity_id
_entity_poly.type
_entity_poly.pdbx_seq_one_letter_code
_entity_poly.pdbx_strand_id
1 'polypeptide(L)' 'MNAEYWRGFRDGQAHGEKKAAELLAFYLESLKEVKGIGDTLYQRIVEHINTVDVRKGIQK' A
#
# COMPACT_ATOMS: atom_id res chain seq x y z
N MET A 1 -17.23 -12.19 -26.90
CA MET A 1 -16.88 -11.44 -25.66
C MET A 1 -15.64 -10.60 -25.96
N ASN A 2 -15.78 -9.27 -25.92
CA ASN A 2 -14.82 -8.33 -26.52
C ASN A 2 -13.58 -8.13 -25.63
N ALA A 3 -12.37 -8.11 -26.22
CA ALA A 3 -11.11 -7.98 -25.48
C ALA A 3 -10.99 -6.65 -24.69
N GLU A 4 -11.78 -5.64 -25.06
CA GLU A 4 -11.87 -4.34 -24.37
C GLU A 4 -12.56 -4.42 -23.00
N TYR A 5 -13.50 -5.35 -22.81
CA TYR A 5 -14.19 -5.57 -21.53
C TYR A 5 -13.22 -6.03 -20.44
N TRP A 6 -12.22 -6.85 -20.81
CA TRP A 6 -11.17 -7.30 -19.89
C TRP A 6 -10.10 -6.23 -19.63
N ARG A 7 -9.90 -5.29 -20.56
CA ARG A 7 -8.97 -4.17 -20.37
C ARG A 7 -9.49 -3.20 -19.31
N GLY A 8 -10.76 -2.81 -19.37
CA GLY A 8 -11.41 -1.98 -18.33
C GLY A 8 -11.48 -2.64 -16.95
N PHE A 9 -11.60 -3.97 -16.88
CA PHE A 9 -11.58 -4.72 -15.61
C PHE A 9 -10.18 -4.79 -14.98
N ARG A 10 -9.15 -5.00 -15.81
CA ARG A 10 -7.74 -5.01 -15.38
C ARG A 10 -7.25 -3.62 -14.98
N ASP A 11 -7.68 -2.58 -15.71
CA ASP A 11 -7.43 -1.18 -15.37
C ASP A 11 -8.19 -0.76 -14.10
N GLY A 12 -9.40 -1.28 -13.87
CA GLY A 12 -10.19 -1.07 -12.64
C GLY A 12 -9.57 -1.70 -11.39
N GLN A 13 -8.99 -2.90 -11.50
CA GLN A 13 -8.18 -3.50 -10.42
C GLN A 13 -6.90 -2.72 -10.16
N ALA A 14 -6.18 -2.31 -11.22
CA ALA A 14 -5.01 -1.47 -11.08
C ALA A 14 -5.36 -0.08 -10.48
N HIS A 15 -6.55 0.46 -10.73
CA HIS A 15 -7.02 1.69 -10.10
C HIS A 15 -7.40 1.52 -8.62
N GLY A 16 -8.00 0.39 -8.25
CA GLY A 16 -8.30 0.05 -6.85
C GLY A 16 -7.02 -0.19 -6.03
N GLU A 17 -6.05 -0.92 -6.60
CA GLU A 17 -4.74 -1.13 -6.00
C GLU A 17 -3.91 0.16 -5.94
N LYS A 18 -3.95 1.01 -6.98
CA LYS A 18 -3.32 2.34 -6.94
C LYS A 18 -3.90 3.21 -5.84
N LYS A 19 -5.23 3.26 -5.68
CA LYS A 19 -5.87 3.98 -4.57
C LYS A 19 -5.48 3.41 -3.20
N ALA A 20 -5.37 2.09 -3.07
CA ALA A 20 -4.93 1.45 -1.84
C ALA A 20 -3.45 1.74 -1.53
N ALA A 21 -2.58 1.73 -2.54
CA ALA A 21 -1.17 2.05 -2.41
C ALA A 21 -0.95 3.54 -2.09
N GLU A 22 -1.70 4.44 -2.75
CA GLU A 22 -1.70 5.88 -2.48
C GLU A 22 -2.20 6.18 -1.06
N LEU A 23 -3.25 5.48 -0.61
CA LEU A 23 -3.78 5.62 0.74
C LEU A 23 -2.80 5.09 1.81
N LEU A 24 -2.14 3.96 1.56
CA LEU A 24 -1.10 3.43 2.44
C LEU A 24 0.09 4.40 2.51
N ALA A 25 0.53 4.94 1.38
CA ALA A 25 1.62 5.92 1.33
C ALA A 25 1.26 7.20 2.12
N PHE A 26 0.03 7.69 2.00
CA PHE A 26 -0.46 8.83 2.77
C PHE A 26 -0.39 8.58 4.29
N TYR A 27 -0.91 7.45 4.75
CA TYR A 27 -0.87 7.12 6.18
C TYR A 27 0.56 6.89 6.68
N LEU A 28 1.44 6.29 5.88
CA LEU A 28 2.85 6.14 6.25
C LEU A 28 3.51 7.50 6.40
N GLU A 29 3.38 8.39 5.43
CA GLU A 29 3.99 9.73 5.51
C GLU A 29 3.49 10.53 6.72
N SER A 30 2.21 10.39 7.11
CA SER A 30 1.69 11.04 8.33
C SER A 30 2.37 10.58 9.63
N LEU A 31 3.05 9.43 9.64
CA LEU A 31 3.78 8.95 10.83
C LEU A 31 4.94 9.87 11.20
N LYS A 32 5.49 10.64 10.25
CA LYS A 32 6.56 11.62 10.53
C LYS A 32 6.10 12.75 11.46
N GLU A 33 4.79 12.98 11.57
CA GLU A 33 4.21 13.99 12.46
C GLU A 33 4.08 13.49 13.91
N VAL A 34 4.23 12.18 14.15
CA VAL A 34 4.11 11.59 15.48
C VAL A 34 5.38 11.86 16.29
N LYS A 35 5.21 12.52 17.44
CA LYS A 35 6.31 12.78 18.38
C LYS A 35 6.97 11.46 18.79
N GLY A 36 8.27 11.34 18.52
CA GLY A 36 9.06 10.13 18.78
C GLY A 36 9.36 9.30 17.54
N ILE A 37 8.73 9.59 16.39
CA ILE A 37 9.09 9.02 15.09
C ILE A 37 10.04 9.99 14.38
N GLY A 38 11.34 9.80 14.60
CA GLY A 38 12.38 10.45 13.79
C GLY A 38 12.70 9.65 12.52
N ASP A 39 13.51 10.23 11.63
CA ASP A 39 13.84 9.68 10.31
C ASP A 39 14.30 8.22 10.34
N THR A 40 15.17 7.87 11.28
CA THR A 40 15.69 6.49 11.42
C THR A 40 14.60 5.49 11.80
N LEU A 41 13.67 5.87 12.68
CA LEU A 41 12.57 5.00 13.07
C LEU A 41 11.55 4.88 11.93
N TYR A 42 11.25 5.98 11.25
CA TYR A 42 10.40 6.00 10.06
C TYR A 42 10.92 5.04 8.98
N GLN A 43 12.21 5.14 8.65
CA GLN A 43 12.82 4.27 7.63
C GLN A 43 12.67 2.79 7.98
N ARG A 44 12.92 2.41 9.24
CA ARG A 44 12.76 1.01 9.70
C ARG A 44 11.32 0.50 9.59
N ILE A 45 10.33 1.36 9.84
CA ILE A 45 8.90 1.03 9.68
C ILE A 45 8.59 0.74 8.22
N VAL A 46 9.02 1.63 7.31
CA VAL A 46 8.83 1.46 5.86
C VAL A 46 9.51 0.19 5.34
N GLU A 47 10.76 -0.05 5.75
CA GLU A 47 11.50 -1.29 5.42
C GLU A 47 10.75 -2.53 5.90
N HIS A 48 10.27 -2.54 7.14
CA HIS A 48 9.52 -3.67 7.68
C HIS A 48 8.24 -3.95 6.88
N ILE A 49 7.44 -2.92 6.59
CA ILE A 49 6.17 -3.06 5.86
C ILE A 49 6.40 -3.66 4.47
N ASN A 50 7.49 -3.27 3.79
CA ASN A 50 7.86 -3.85 2.49
C ASN A 50 8.22 -5.34 2.55
N THR A 51 8.49 -5.89 3.74
CA THR A 51 8.73 -7.33 3.94
C THR A 51 7.48 -8.12 4.33
N VAL A 52 6.38 -7.44 4.68
CA VAL A 52 5.15 -8.10 5.13
C VAL A 52 4.28 -8.47 3.92
N ASP A 53 4.03 -9.76 3.77
CA ASP A 53 3.02 -10.27 2.83
C ASP A 53 1.65 -10.22 3.50
N VAL A 54 0.83 -9.24 3.10
CA VAL A 54 -0.52 -9.02 3.66
C VAL A 54 -1.42 -10.26 3.56
N ARG A 55 -1.20 -11.13 2.56
CA ARG A 55 -2.00 -12.35 2.35
C ARG A 55 -1.74 -13.39 3.42
N LYS A 56 -0.57 -13.37 4.06
CA LYS A 56 -0.23 -14.25 5.18
C LYS A 56 -0.79 -13.77 6.52
N GLY A 57 -1.06 -12.47 6.66
CA GLY A 57 -1.63 -11.89 7.88
C GLY A 57 -3.15 -12.09 8.01
N ILE A 58 -3.87 -12.13 6.89
CA ILE A 58 -5.34 -12.26 6.85
C ILE A 58 -5.81 -13.72 7.06
N GLN A 59 -4.91 -14.70 6.89
CA GLN A 59 -5.21 -16.13 7.06
C GLN A 59 -5.03 -16.64 8.51
N LYS A 60 -4.76 -15.77 9.48
CA LYS A 60 -4.67 -16.10 10.90
C LYS A 60 -5.93 -15.73 11.67
#